data_AF-B7B7D7-F1
#
_entry.id   AF-B7B7D7-F1
#
_cell.length_a   1.000
_cell.length_b   1.000
_cell.length_c   1.000
_cell.angle_alpha   90.00
_cell.angle_beta   90.00
_cell.angle_gamma   90.00
#
_symmetry.space_group_name_H-M   'P 1'
#
loop_
_entity.id
_entity.type
_entity.pdbx_description
1 polymer ?
#
loop_
_entity_poly.entity_id
_entity_poly.type
_entity_poly.pdbx_seq_one_letter_code
_entity_poly.pdbx_strand_id
1 'polypeptide(L)'
;MKYDIRQAAQALVSQLKAIDYERLPISKYNKRYIARLKPVLSYYMKIYADCLLKGLESIGSSPEEITLIDYGGGSGFLSMLAKQAGIGRVIYI
;
A
#
# COMPACT_ATOMS: atom_id res chain seq x y z
N MET A 1 6.31 2.62 17.18
CA MET A 1 6.84 2.45 15.81
C MET A 1 7.32 3.79 15.31
N LYS A 2 8.45 3.85 14.61
CA LYS A 2 9.06 5.10 14.13
C LYS A 2 8.20 5.84 13.10
N TYR A 3 7.14 5.19 12.59
CA TYR A 3 6.13 5.75 11.70
C TYR A 3 4.72 5.30 12.12
N ASP A 4 3.78 6.24 12.22
CA ASP A 4 2.36 5.94 12.35
C ASP A 4 1.83 5.42 11.01
N ILE A 5 1.46 4.13 10.95
CA ILE A 5 0.95 3.47 9.74
C ILE A 5 -0.29 4.18 9.19
N ARG A 6 -1.12 4.76 10.05
CA ARG A 6 -2.31 5.52 9.61
C ARG A 6 -1.91 6.82 8.95
N GLN A 7 -0.88 7.49 9.47
CA GLN A 7 -0.31 8.67 8.83
C GLN A 7 0.35 8.32 7.49
N ALA A 8 1.12 7.22 7.43
CA ALA A 8 1.70 6.71 6.19
C ALA A 8 0.62 6.40 5.14
N ALA A 9 -0.46 5.74 5.56
CA ALA A 9 -1.62 5.46 4.71
C ALA A 9 -2.27 6.72 4.14
N GLN A 10 -2.52 7.74 4.99
CA GLN A 10 -3.09 9.01 4.53
C GLN A 10 -2.17 9.73 3.55
N ALA A 11 -0.87 9.78 3.83
CA ALA A 11 0.12 10.38 2.94
C ALA A 11 0.15 9.65 1.58
N LEU A 12 0.17 8.31 1.59
CA LEU A 12 0.18 7.52 0.37
C LEU A 12 -1.11 7.70 -0.45
N VAL A 13 -2.28 7.78 0.20
CA VAL A 13 -3.54 8.08 -0.50
C VAL A 13 -3.46 9.41 -1.24
N SER A 14 -2.93 10.45 -0.60
CA SER A 14 -2.76 11.77 -1.22
C SER A 14 -1.81 11.71 -2.42
N GLN A 15 -0.67 11.04 -2.27
CA GLN A 15 0.31 10.83 -3.35
C GLN A 15 -0.30 10.06 -4.52
N LEU A 16 -0.94 8.93 -4.26
CA LEU A 16 -1.59 8.10 -5.28
C LEU A 16 -2.73 8.83 -5.98
N LYS A 17 -3.47 9.70 -5.30
CA LYS A 17 -4.54 10.51 -5.92
C LYS A 17 -3.99 11.62 -6.82
N ALA A 18 -2.81 12.15 -6.51
CA ALA A 18 -2.16 13.21 -7.28
C ALA A 18 -1.54 12.72 -8.60
N ILE A 19 -1.31 11.40 -8.75
CA ILE A 19 -0.75 10.83 -9.98
C ILE A 19 -1.76 10.96 -11.15
N ASP A 20 -1.22 11.40 -12.28
CA ASP A 20 -1.86 11.33 -13.59
C ASP A 20 -1.58 9.97 -14.24
N TYR A 21 -2.47 9.01 -13.99
CA TYR A 21 -2.33 7.64 -14.50
C TYR A 21 -2.50 7.53 -16.01
N GLU A 22 -3.13 8.51 -16.67
CA GLU A 22 -3.31 8.49 -18.12
C GLU A 22 -1.98 8.72 -18.86
N ARG A 23 -1.05 9.42 -18.21
CA ARG A 23 0.30 9.66 -18.75
C ARG A 23 1.30 8.54 -18.47
N LEU A 24 0.95 7.59 -17.59
CA LEU A 24 1.85 6.48 -17.28
C LEU A 24 1.96 5.49 -18.46
N PRO A 25 3.16 4.94 -18.73
CA PRO A 25 3.39 3.94 -19.79
C PRO A 25 2.93 2.54 -19.34
N ILE A 26 1.67 2.43 -18.92
CA ILE A 26 1.03 1.18 -18.48
C ILE A 26 -0.14 0.81 -19.41
N SER A 27 -0.55 -0.45 -19.37
CA SER A 27 -1.63 -0.97 -20.22
C SER A 27 -2.96 -0.22 -20.00
N LYS A 28 -3.80 -0.14 -21.05
CA LYS A 28 -5.16 0.41 -20.96
C LYS A 28 -6.00 -0.29 -19.88
N TYR A 29 -5.77 -1.59 -19.70
CA TYR A 29 -6.42 -2.37 -18.65
C TYR A 29 -6.06 -1.84 -17.25
N ASN A 30 -4.76 -1.65 -16.98
CA ASN A 30 -4.30 -1.14 -15.69
C ASN A 30 -4.81 0.28 -15.42
N LYS A 31 -4.84 1.16 -16.44
CA LYS A 31 -5.43 2.50 -16.32
C LYS A 31 -6.90 2.44 -15.89
N ARG A 32 -7.72 1.63 -16.59
CA ARG A 32 -9.13 1.41 -16.25
C ARG A 32 -9.31 0.84 -14.84
N TYR A 33 -8.47 -0.11 -14.46
CA TYR A 33 -8.51 -0.73 -13.14
C TYR A 33 -8.22 0.30 -12.04
N ILE A 34 -7.17 1.09 -12.18
CA ILE A 34 -6.82 2.16 -11.24
C ILE A 34 -7.89 3.24 -11.21
N ALA A 35 -8.45 3.64 -12.35
CA ALA A 35 -9.54 4.62 -12.41
C ALA A 35 -10.76 4.19 -11.59
N ARG A 36 -11.05 2.88 -11.51
CA ARG A 36 -12.11 2.32 -10.66
C ARG A 36 -11.73 2.31 -9.17
N LEU A 37 -10.45 2.09 -8.86
CA LEU A 37 -9.96 2.06 -7.47
C LEU A 37 -9.81 3.46 -6.85
N LYS A 38 -9.44 4.48 -7.65
CA LYS A 38 -9.11 5.84 -7.17
C LYS A 38 -10.20 6.49 -6.30
N PRO A 39 -11.52 6.40 -6.62
CA PRO A 39 -12.58 6.98 -5.79
C PRO A 39 -12.69 6.34 -4.40
N VAL A 40 -12.41 5.03 -4.32
CA VAL A 40 -12.54 4.21 -3.10
C VAL A 40 -11.20 3.91 -2.43
N LEU A 41 -10.12 4.53 -2.91
CA LEU A 41 -8.75 4.27 -2.45
C LEU A 41 -8.59 4.45 -0.93
N SER A 42 -9.23 5.48 -0.36
CA SER A 42 -9.19 5.75 1.07
C SER A 42 -9.79 4.61 1.90
N TYR A 43 -10.83 3.95 1.40
CA TYR A 43 -11.46 2.80 2.05
C TYR A 43 -10.52 1.60 2.08
N TYR A 44 -9.96 1.23 0.92
CA TYR A 44 -9.00 0.12 0.86
C TYR A 44 -7.72 0.39 1.65
N MET A 45 -7.20 1.62 1.61
CA MET A 45 -6.00 1.96 2.37
C MET A 45 -6.22 1.85 3.88
N LYS A 46 -7.41 2.17 4.37
CA LYS A 46 -7.77 1.94 5.79
C LYS A 46 -7.73 0.46 6.13
N ILE A 47 -8.30 -0.40 5.29
CA ILE A 47 -8.24 -1.86 5.47
C ILE A 47 -6.79 -2.35 5.50
N TYR A 48 -5.97 -1.92 4.54
CA TYR A 48 -4.55 -2.29 4.49
C TYR A 48 -3.78 -1.85 5.73
N ALA A 49 -3.98 -0.61 6.18
CA ALA A 49 -3.33 -0.07 7.37
C ALA A 49 -3.73 -0.85 8.64
N ASP A 50 -5.01 -1.15 8.81
CA ASP A 50 -5.52 -1.88 9.97
C ASP A 50 -5.02 -3.33 9.98
N CYS A 51 -4.98 -4.00 8.81
CA CYS A 51 -4.42 -5.35 8.68
C CYS A 51 -2.92 -5.38 8.97
N LEU A 52 -2.16 -4.45 8.39
CA LEU A 52 -0.71 -4.37 8.59
C LEU A 52 -0.36 -4.08 10.05
N LEU A 53 -1.07 -3.13 10.68
CA LEU A 53 -0.90 -2.80 12.10
C LEU A 53 -1.12 -4.03 12.99
N LYS A 54 -2.23 -4.76 12.80
CA LYS A 54 -2.52 -5.98 13.57
C LYS A 54 -1.46 -7.05 13.38
N GLY A 55 -0.99 -7.26 12.15
CA GLY A 55 0.08 -8.22 11.88
C GLY A 55 1.38 -7.83 12.58
N LEU A 56 1.76 -6.55 12.53
CA LEU A 56 2.95 -6.04 13.20
C LEU A 56 2.88 -6.18 14.72
N GLU A 57 1.73 -5.84 15.31
CA GLU A 57 1.48 -6.02 16.75
C GLU A 57 1.59 -7.50 17.17
N SER A 58 1.19 -8.44 16.30
CA SER A 58 1.29 -9.87 16.61
C SER A 58 2.70 -10.47 16.48
N ILE A 59 3.52 -9.94 15.56
CA ILE A 59 4.88 -10.46 15.32
C ILE A 59 5.85 -9.96 16.40
N GLY A 60 5.69 -8.72 16.87
CA GLY A 60 6.55 -8.13 17.91
C GLY A 60 7.97 -7.77 17.48
N SER A 61 8.36 -8.06 16.22
CA SER A 61 9.61 -7.62 15.60
C SER A 61 9.52 -6.18 15.08
N SER A 62 10.68 -5.56 14.85
CA SER A 62 10.71 -4.26 14.20
C SER A 62 10.30 -4.38 12.71
N PRO A 63 9.61 -3.38 12.13
CA PRO A 63 9.20 -3.43 10.72
C PRO A 63 10.35 -3.74 9.74
N GLU A 64 11.55 -3.24 10.04
CA GLU A 64 12.74 -3.38 9.20
C GLU A 64 13.23 -4.83 9.10
N GLU A 65 12.89 -5.68 10.07
CA GLU A 65 13.24 -7.10 10.10
C GLU A 65 12.22 -7.98 9.36
N ILE A 66 11.09 -7.41 8.95
CA ILE A 66 9.96 -8.17 8.40
C ILE A 66 10.08 -8.30 6.88
N THR A 67 9.76 -9.50 6.39
CA THR A 67 9.49 -9.77 4.98
C THR A 67 7.98 -9.95 4.77
N LEU A 68 7.35 -9.05 4.03
CA LEU A 68 5.97 -9.18 3.57
C LEU A 68 5.94 -9.81 2.17
N ILE A 69 5.09 -10.81 1.97
CA ILE A 69 4.80 -11.37 0.65
C ILE A 69 3.35 -11.05 0.30
N ASP A 70 3.14 -10.26 -0.74
CA ASP A 70 1.84 -9.77 -1.21
C ASP A 70 1.39 -10.60 -2.42
N TYR A 71 0.68 -11.69 -2.13
CA TYR A 71 0.12 -12.58 -3.15
C TYR A 71 -1.16 -11.99 -3.74
N GLY A 72 -1.19 -11.84 -5.06
CA GLY A 72 -2.40 -11.32 -5.74
C GLY A 72 -2.66 -9.85 -5.39
N GLY A 73 -1.60 -9.07 -5.12
CA GLY A 73 -1.69 -7.70 -4.63
C GLY A 73 -2.31 -6.69 -5.62
N GLY A 74 -2.67 -7.13 -6.82
CA GLY A 74 -3.49 -6.40 -7.79
C GLY A 74 -2.87 -5.08 -8.25
N SER A 75 -3.23 -3.98 -7.59
CA SER A 75 -2.65 -2.65 -7.86
C SER A 75 -1.28 -2.44 -7.21
N GLY A 76 -0.89 -3.29 -6.28
CA GLY A 76 0.33 -3.16 -5.50
C GLY A 76 0.27 -2.09 -4.40
N PHE A 77 -0.90 -1.48 -4.13
CA PHE A 77 -1.02 -0.42 -3.13
C PHE A 77 -0.74 -0.88 -1.70
N LEU A 78 -1.06 -2.14 -1.35
CA LEU A 78 -0.66 -2.73 -0.07
C LEU A 78 0.86 -2.84 0.04
N SER A 79 1.51 -3.39 -0.99
CA SER A 79 2.98 -3.46 -1.09
C SER A 79 3.64 -2.08 -0.94
N MET A 80 3.09 -1.05 -1.58
CA MET A 80 3.57 0.33 -1.45
C MET A 80 3.39 0.86 -0.02
N LEU A 81 2.23 0.63 0.61
CA LEU A 81 2.00 1.02 2.00
C LEU A 81 2.99 0.33 2.94
N ALA A 82 3.23 -0.97 2.75
CA ALA A 82 4.18 -1.72 3.54
C ALA A 82 5.60 -1.14 3.44
N LYS A 83 6.05 -0.80 2.23
CA LYS A 83 7.33 -0.11 2.04
C LYS A 83 7.37 1.26 2.72
N GLN A 84 6.30 2.05 2.61
CA GLN A 84 6.21 3.36 3.26
C GLN A 84 6.15 3.27 4.79
N ALA A 85 5.59 2.19 5.33
CA ALA A 85 5.55 1.89 6.75
C ALA A 85 6.89 1.40 7.32
N GLY A 86 7.92 1.23 6.48
CA GLY A 86 9.25 0.80 6.91
C GLY A 86 9.47 -0.72 6.91
N ILE A 87 8.58 -1.51 6.29
CA ILE A 87 8.80 -2.94 6.15
C ILE A 87 10.10 -3.19 5.37
N GLY A 88 10.99 -4.02 5.93
CA GLY A 88 12.30 -4.29 5.38
C GLY A 88 12.24 -4.78 3.94
N ARG A 89 11.60 -5.94 3.74
CA ARG A 89 11.43 -6.55 2.41
C ARG A 89 9.95 -6.72 2.06
N VAL A 90 9.59 -6.34 0.84
CA VAL A 90 8.26 -6.57 0.28
C VAL A 90 8.43 -7.31 -1.04
N ILE A 91 7.81 -8.48 -1.16
CA ILE A 91 7.80 -9.31 -2.36
C ILE A 91 6.38 -9.26 -2.92
N TYR A 92 6.23 -8.71 -4.12
CA TYR A 92 4.95 -8.61 -4.82
C TYR A 92 4.87 -9.68 -5.91
N ILE A 93 3.82 -10.51 -5.88
CA ILE A 93 3.63 -11.66 -6.78
C ILE A 93 2.27 -11.56 -7.49
#